data_AF-A0A5J4VZ70-F1
#
_entry.id   AF-A0A5J4VZ70-F1
#
_cell.length_a   1.000
_cell.length_b   1.000
_cell.length_c   1.000
_cell.angle_alpha   90.00
_cell.angle_beta   90.00
_cell.angle_gamma   90.00
#
_symmetry.space_group_name_H-M   'P 1'
#
loop_
_entity.id
_entity.type
_entity.pdbx_description
1 polymer ?
#
loop_
_entity_poly.entity_id
_entity_poly.type
_entity_poly.pdbx_seq_one_letter_code
_entity_poly.pdbx_strand_id
1 'polypeptide(L)'
;MVTPLMNLIDKFEQFNIDVLHNISIASCAYATKHYSTYFPSKFNLESDKQTYYSDFDINADYSNPNPNAKPFELTAGYWKNKCYHYKQQDYKAGRETQKNVTADDYSYYKKLFKTSVCSNCSAKFTYDNHPSLDRQDNELPHTKDNCLPACVSCNIAHVNRDPKIASLHIKIRQYAIKNNLPMTLSVERIYKLIRECITGGLAAVFHRENIAGKTHINELTYDEQSNKVISQDNENVVTHVFALDGNSLYPSSYSSVKNENIPYTNHRIYMAGRSRFYSEKPYVIKNCIEQRKDIFVAKVKGYFPKSEDNNLLPLPPIFRNIEIENKEDVIGEYMYSQAQKYSLPMTKKDRKLTTLLDTNGQFMVFNNYYLQLLIDLGFIITDYKSIAAFEKNTAYEPFVRTMMNLRIQAILAGSSKEKFQKLIINAFYGYDTLNTEKFNKLNLLDKADTFIAQHHPNHIGTRNISANTFAVQIKPKTVTCFTSLQSGVFILDNAKYWYLNYICNFMYKCLDRKRFHFVLADT
;
A
#
# COMPACT_ATOMS: atom_id res chain seq x y z
N MET A 1 -6.56 17.91 -30.32
CA MET A 1 -5.91 17.59 -29.03
C MET A 1 -6.41 18.46 -27.87
N VAL A 2 -6.86 19.70 -28.12
CA VAL A 2 -7.36 20.62 -27.07
C VAL A 2 -8.66 20.15 -26.43
N THR A 3 -9.69 19.79 -27.20
CA THR A 3 -11.00 19.39 -26.65
C THR A 3 -10.94 18.19 -25.68
N PRO A 4 -10.22 17.08 -25.98
CA PRO A 4 -10.05 16.01 -25.00
C PRO A 4 -9.35 16.43 -23.70
N LEU A 5 -8.41 17.38 -23.77
CA LEU A 5 -7.73 17.92 -22.59
C LEU A 5 -8.66 18.81 -21.77
N MET A 6 -9.46 19.67 -22.41
CA MET A 6 -10.47 20.48 -21.71
C MET A 6 -11.50 19.58 -21.00
N ASN A 7 -12.01 18.55 -21.69
CA ASN A 7 -12.92 17.58 -21.06
C ASN A 7 -12.28 16.87 -19.84
N LEU A 8 -10.96 16.65 -19.86
CA LEU A 8 -10.24 16.07 -18.73
C LEU A 8 -10.12 17.06 -17.57
N ILE A 9 -9.81 18.33 -17.86
CA ILE A 9 -9.74 19.43 -16.91
C ILE A 9 -11.10 19.59 -16.23
N ASP A 10 -12.18 19.82 -16.99
CA ASP A 10 -13.55 20.00 -16.47
C ASP A 10 -13.96 18.83 -15.56
N LYS A 11 -13.56 17.61 -15.93
CA LYS A 11 -13.93 16.39 -15.22
C LYS A 11 -13.20 16.21 -13.89
N PHE A 12 -12.00 16.75 -13.74
CA PHE A 12 -11.26 16.73 -12.48
C PHE A 12 -11.48 18.00 -11.66
N GLU A 13 -11.87 19.10 -12.31
CA GLU A 13 -12.28 20.35 -11.68
C GLU A 13 -13.51 20.16 -10.77
N GLN A 14 -14.49 19.33 -11.16
CA GLN A 14 -15.61 18.95 -10.27
C GLN A 14 -15.14 18.27 -8.96
N PHE A 15 -13.89 17.83 -8.88
CA PHE A 15 -13.27 17.27 -7.68
C PHE A 15 -12.15 18.16 -7.12
N ASN A 16 -12.05 19.41 -7.55
CA ASN A 16 -11.00 20.37 -7.19
C ASN A 16 -9.57 19.86 -7.47
N ILE A 17 -9.40 19.05 -8.52
CA ILE A 17 -8.10 18.52 -8.92
C ILE A 17 -7.59 19.24 -10.15
N ASP A 18 -6.44 19.91 -10.00
CA ASP A 18 -5.72 20.52 -11.12
C ASP A 18 -4.97 19.46 -11.93
N VAL A 19 -5.39 19.28 -13.18
CA VAL A 19 -4.79 18.35 -14.15
C VAL A 19 -3.45 18.85 -14.66
N LEU A 20 -3.20 20.16 -14.67
CA LEU A 20 -1.90 20.71 -15.10
C LEU A 20 -0.81 20.39 -14.07
N HIS A 21 -1.17 20.35 -12.78
CA HIS A 21 -0.29 19.87 -11.73
C HIS A 21 -0.12 18.34 -11.76
N ASN A 22 -1.17 17.59 -12.10
CA ASN A 22 -1.19 16.14 -12.13
C ASN A 22 -1.06 15.59 -13.55
N ILE A 23 0.18 15.38 -13.99
CA ILE A 23 0.57 15.06 -15.39
C ILE A 23 0.01 13.70 -15.91
N SER A 24 -0.74 12.93 -15.10
CA SER A 24 -1.36 11.68 -15.53
C SER A 24 -2.71 11.42 -14.86
N ILE A 25 -3.59 10.66 -15.53
CA ILE A 25 -4.89 10.23 -14.99
C ILE A 25 -4.72 9.46 -13.67
N ALA A 26 -3.65 8.64 -13.55
CA ALA A 26 -3.37 7.93 -12.32
C ALA A 26 -3.04 8.88 -11.15
N SER A 27 -2.27 9.95 -11.42
CA SER A 27 -1.98 11.00 -10.43
C SER A 27 -3.25 11.78 -10.07
N CYS A 28 -4.08 12.15 -11.05
CA CYS A 28 -5.35 12.81 -10.79
C CYS A 28 -6.28 11.93 -9.95
N ALA A 29 -6.42 10.64 -10.30
CA ALA A 29 -7.24 9.69 -9.56
C ALA A 29 -6.73 9.48 -8.12
N TYR A 30 -5.41 9.40 -7.94
CA TYR A 30 -4.77 9.36 -6.62
C TYR A 30 -5.09 10.62 -5.80
N ALA A 31 -4.96 11.80 -6.41
CA ALA A 31 -5.28 13.07 -5.77
C ALA A 31 -6.78 13.15 -5.40
N THR A 32 -7.68 12.80 -6.31
CA THR A 32 -9.14 12.74 -6.06
C THR A 32 -9.47 11.79 -4.90
N LYS A 33 -8.89 10.58 -4.88
CA LYS A 33 -9.05 9.63 -3.79
C LYS A 33 -8.65 10.25 -2.46
N HIS A 34 -7.47 10.85 -2.36
CA HIS A 34 -7.03 11.45 -1.10
C HIS A 34 -7.84 12.70 -0.73
N TYR A 35 -8.20 13.53 -1.70
CA TYR A 35 -9.08 14.68 -1.49
C TYR A 35 -10.42 14.25 -0.87
N SER A 36 -11.01 13.14 -1.34
CA SER A 36 -12.24 12.59 -0.76
C SER A 36 -12.11 12.19 0.73
N THR A 37 -10.90 11.84 1.19
CA THR A 37 -10.69 11.48 2.60
C THR A 37 -10.72 12.69 3.53
N TYR A 38 -10.46 13.89 3.00
CA TYR A 38 -10.52 15.15 3.74
C TYR A 38 -11.84 15.90 3.52
N PHE A 39 -12.50 15.68 2.39
CA PHE A 39 -13.75 16.35 2.04
C PHE A 39 -14.82 15.34 1.60
N PRO A 40 -15.17 14.35 2.44
CA PRO A 40 -16.13 13.31 2.09
C PRO A 40 -17.50 13.87 1.70
N SER A 41 -17.91 15.03 2.23
CA SER A 41 -19.21 15.64 1.86
C SER A 41 -19.33 15.94 0.36
N LYS A 42 -18.20 16.22 -0.32
CA LYS A 42 -18.12 16.50 -1.76
C LYS A 42 -18.29 15.24 -2.62
N PHE A 43 -18.23 14.07 -2.01
CA PHE A 43 -18.38 12.76 -2.66
C PHE A 43 -19.70 12.08 -2.26
N ASN A 44 -20.44 12.62 -1.30
CA ASN A 44 -21.72 12.05 -0.90
C ASN A 44 -22.80 12.33 -1.95
N LEU A 45 -23.46 11.27 -2.41
CA LEU A 45 -24.68 11.37 -3.19
C LEU A 45 -25.85 11.52 -2.22
N GLU A 46 -26.86 12.33 -2.57
CA GLU A 46 -28.03 12.65 -1.72
C GLU A 46 -28.79 11.41 -1.18
N SER A 47 -28.58 10.23 -1.78
CA SER A 47 -29.18 8.96 -1.36
C SER A 47 -28.48 8.26 -0.18
N ASP A 48 -27.33 8.76 0.29
CA ASP A 48 -26.55 8.11 1.33
C ASP A 48 -26.91 8.60 2.74
N LYS A 49 -27.63 7.76 3.51
CA LYS A 49 -27.90 7.97 4.94
C LYS A 49 -26.68 7.75 5.85
N GLN A 50 -25.50 7.53 5.29
CA GLN A 50 -24.31 7.16 6.06
C GLN A 50 -23.53 8.41 6.50
N THR A 51 -23.35 8.57 7.80
CA THR A 51 -22.51 9.64 8.36
C THR A 51 -21.04 9.27 8.19
N TYR A 52 -20.33 10.02 7.35
CA TYR A 52 -18.88 9.93 7.21
C TYR A 52 -18.18 10.93 8.15
N TYR A 53 -16.84 10.97 8.11
CA TYR A 53 -16.06 11.99 8.84
C TYR A 53 -16.51 13.40 8.43
N SER A 54 -16.39 14.36 9.34
CA SER A 54 -16.58 15.76 8.98
C SER A 54 -15.51 16.19 7.97
N ASP A 55 -15.87 17.10 7.08
CA ASP A 55 -14.88 17.73 6.20
C ASP A 55 -13.75 18.40 7.02
N PHE A 56 -12.59 18.50 6.40
CA PHE A 56 -11.46 19.22 6.92
C PHE A 56 -11.77 20.72 7.01
N ASP A 57 -11.51 21.28 8.18
CA ASP A 57 -11.62 22.69 8.52
C ASP A 57 -10.32 23.12 9.19
N ILE A 58 -9.66 24.11 8.60
CA ILE A 58 -8.40 24.66 9.09
C ILE A 58 -8.52 25.23 10.51
N ASN A 59 -9.71 25.70 10.90
CA ASN A 59 -9.97 26.33 12.19
C ASN A 59 -10.37 25.33 13.27
N ALA A 60 -10.74 24.10 12.89
CA ALA A 60 -11.17 23.08 13.84
C ALA A 60 -10.01 22.57 14.70
N ASP A 61 -10.34 22.11 15.92
CA ASP A 61 -9.37 21.43 16.76
C ASP A 61 -9.32 19.92 16.46
N TYR A 62 -8.15 19.49 16.00
CA TYR A 62 -7.81 18.11 15.73
C TYR A 62 -6.78 17.56 16.71
N SER A 63 -6.52 18.28 17.80
CA SER A 63 -5.67 17.77 18.87
C SER A 63 -6.21 16.41 19.32
N ASN A 64 -5.40 15.38 19.13
CA ASN A 64 -5.73 14.01 19.50
C ASN A 64 -4.85 13.62 20.69
N PRO A 65 -5.27 13.89 21.93
CA PRO A 65 -4.59 13.34 23.08
C PRO A 65 -4.88 11.84 23.07
N ASN A 66 -3.96 11.02 22.58
CA ASN A 66 -4.01 9.59 22.89
C ASN A 66 -3.98 9.49 24.44
N PRO A 67 -5.10 9.10 25.09
CA PRO A 67 -5.19 9.15 26.55
C PRO A 67 -4.22 8.18 27.22
N ASN A 68 -3.77 7.15 26.48
CA ASN A 68 -2.83 6.14 26.93
C ASN A 68 -1.36 6.49 26.61
N ALA A 69 -1.10 7.60 25.91
CA ALA A 69 0.26 7.96 25.56
C ALA A 69 1.05 8.38 26.80
N LYS A 70 2.17 7.70 27.03
CA LYS A 70 3.06 8.02 28.15
C LYS A 70 3.67 9.41 27.93
N PRO A 71 3.56 10.32 28.93
CA PRO A 71 4.23 11.62 28.88
C PRO A 71 5.73 11.44 28.62
N PHE A 72 6.30 12.33 27.83
CA PHE A 72 7.74 12.31 27.57
C PHE A 72 8.51 12.78 28.81
N GLU A 73 9.47 11.98 29.25
CA GLU A 73 10.38 12.37 30.33
C GLU A 73 11.77 12.70 29.78
N LEU A 74 12.18 13.97 29.91
CA LEU A 74 13.49 14.42 29.46
C LEU A 74 14.60 13.86 30.36
N THR A 75 15.51 13.09 29.77
CA THR A 75 16.74 12.63 30.44
C THR A 75 17.90 13.57 30.15
N ALA A 76 18.88 13.65 31.07
CA ALA A 76 20.06 14.52 30.89
C ALA A 76 20.87 14.11 29.65
N GLY A 77 21.00 12.82 29.37
CA GLY A 77 21.68 12.31 28.17
C GLY A 77 20.97 12.71 26.87
N TYR A 78 19.64 12.62 26.83
CA TYR A 78 18.86 13.08 25.67
C TYR A 78 19.05 14.59 25.45
N TRP A 79 18.98 15.38 26.53
CA TRP A 79 19.16 16.84 26.46
C TRP A 79 20.54 17.24 25.95
N LYS A 80 21.61 16.64 26.49
CA LYS A 80 22.99 16.88 26.04
C LYS A 80 23.16 16.63 24.53
N ASN A 81 22.57 15.53 24.03
CA ASN A 81 22.59 15.24 22.59
C ASN A 81 21.82 16.28 21.77
N LYS A 82 20.67 16.75 22.27
CA LYS A 82 19.90 17.81 21.60
C LYS A 82 20.67 19.13 21.52
N CYS A 83 21.28 19.58 22.62
CA CYS A 83 22.14 20.77 22.63
C CYS A 83 23.28 20.67 21.60
N TYR A 84 23.94 19.51 21.52
CA TYR A 84 24.96 19.26 20.50
C TYR A 84 24.41 19.43 19.09
N HIS A 85 23.24 18.85 18.79
CA HIS A 85 22.61 18.99 17.48
C HIS A 85 22.17 20.42 17.16
N TYR A 86 21.66 21.19 18.14
CA TYR A 86 21.30 22.59 17.95
C TYR A 86 22.52 23.45 17.64
N LYS A 87 23.62 23.26 18.40
CA LYS A 87 24.89 23.94 18.14
C LYS A 87 25.43 23.65 16.75
N GLN A 88 25.36 22.40 16.30
CA GLN A 88 25.78 22.00 14.95
C GLN A 88 24.91 22.62 13.85
N GLN A 89 23.60 22.74 14.08
CA GLN A 89 22.68 23.39 13.14
C GLN A 89 22.95 24.89 13.02
N ASP A 90 23.25 25.56 14.14
CA ASP A 90 23.57 26.98 14.14
C ASP A 90 24.94 27.25 13.51
N TYR A 91 25.95 26.44 13.84
CA TYR A 91 27.26 26.48 13.20
C TYR A 91 27.17 26.34 11.67
N LYS A 92 26.45 25.33 11.17
CA LYS A 92 26.28 25.09 9.72
C LYS A 92 25.57 26.22 8.99
N ALA A 93 24.75 26.99 9.68
CA ALA A 93 24.04 28.13 9.14
C ALA A 93 24.77 29.47 9.37
N GLY A 94 25.99 29.45 9.92
CA GLY A 94 26.75 30.67 10.21
C GLY A 94 26.23 31.50 11.39
N ARG A 95 25.38 30.93 12.25
CA ARG A 95 24.82 31.61 13.43
C ARG A 95 25.78 31.55 14.63
N GLU A 96 25.64 32.51 15.56
CA GLU A 96 26.41 32.56 16.81
C GLU A 96 26.18 31.30 17.66
N THR A 97 27.23 30.61 18.09
CA THR A 97 27.09 29.34 18.85
C THR A 97 27.41 29.45 20.33
N GLN A 98 27.91 30.59 20.80
CA GLN A 98 28.30 30.79 22.21
C GLN A 98 27.09 30.96 23.12
N LYS A 99 26.03 31.62 22.65
CA LYS A 99 24.79 31.84 23.42
C LYS A 99 23.76 30.71 23.27
N ASN A 100 24.16 29.58 22.71
CA ASN A 100 23.25 28.46 22.46
C ASN A 100 22.78 27.82 23.77
N VAL A 101 21.66 27.11 23.74
CA VAL A 101 21.23 26.26 24.85
C VAL A 101 22.29 25.22 25.21
N THR A 102 22.48 24.98 26.51
CA THR A 102 23.55 24.12 27.03
C THR A 102 23.01 22.97 27.87
N ALA A 103 23.88 22.02 28.23
CA ALA A 103 23.52 20.92 29.12
C ALA A 103 23.03 21.41 30.49
N ASP A 104 23.50 22.58 30.95
CA ASP A 104 23.14 23.18 32.24
C ASP A 104 21.67 23.65 32.28
N ASP A 105 21.06 23.86 31.10
CA ASP A 105 19.65 24.23 30.97
C ASP A 105 18.68 23.04 31.18
N TYR A 106 19.20 21.86 31.53
CA TYR A 106 18.42 20.63 31.67
C TYR A 106 17.19 20.79 32.58
N SER A 107 17.37 21.36 33.78
CA SER A 107 16.28 21.52 34.75
C SER A 107 15.16 22.42 34.23
N TYR A 108 15.52 23.47 33.49
CA TYR A 108 14.58 24.39 32.86
C TYR A 108 13.76 23.66 31.79
N TYR A 109 14.42 23.02 30.82
CA TYR A 109 13.72 22.35 29.71
C TYR A 109 12.99 21.08 30.13
N LYS A 110 13.44 20.38 31.18
CA LYS A 110 12.69 19.28 31.79
C LYS A 110 11.35 19.77 32.34
N LYS A 111 11.35 20.90 33.05
CA LYS A 111 10.11 21.53 33.54
C LYS A 111 9.25 22.01 32.38
N LEU A 112 9.84 22.73 31.42
CA LEU A 112 9.14 23.27 30.25
C LEU A 112 8.40 22.17 29.49
N PHE A 113 9.09 21.11 29.04
CA PHE A 113 8.46 20.03 28.28
C PHE A 113 7.45 19.20 29.10
N LYS A 114 7.55 19.20 30.43
CA LYS A 114 6.57 18.53 31.30
C LYS A 114 5.27 19.34 31.42
N THR A 115 5.36 20.66 31.47
CA THR A 115 4.21 21.54 31.73
C THR A 115 3.61 22.18 30.49
N SER A 116 4.37 22.27 29.40
CA SER A 116 3.94 22.92 28.17
C SER A 116 3.38 21.94 27.15
N VAL A 117 2.78 22.50 26.10
CA VAL A 117 2.40 21.79 24.89
C VAL A 117 3.23 22.32 23.72
N CYS A 118 3.13 21.67 22.55
CA CYS A 118 3.68 22.20 21.32
C CYS A 118 3.06 23.56 20.98
N SER A 119 3.88 24.59 20.77
CA SER A 119 3.45 25.93 20.35
C SER A 119 2.63 25.94 19.06
N ASN A 120 2.93 25.03 18.13
CA ASN A 120 2.36 25.06 16.79
C ASN A 120 1.09 24.20 16.65
N CYS A 121 0.91 23.18 17.50
CA CYS A 121 -0.18 22.22 17.34
C CYS A 121 -0.93 21.89 18.64
N SER A 122 -0.53 22.50 19.76
CA SER A 122 -1.12 22.33 21.09
C SER A 122 -1.09 20.90 21.65
N ALA A 123 -0.40 19.97 20.98
CA ALA A 123 -0.27 18.60 21.46
C ALA A 123 0.72 18.49 22.62
N LYS A 124 0.41 17.61 23.58
CA LYS A 124 1.33 17.22 24.66
C LYS A 124 2.54 16.47 24.12
N PHE A 125 3.66 16.57 24.81
CA PHE A 125 4.88 15.81 24.50
C PHE A 125 4.80 14.40 25.09
N THR A 126 4.99 13.42 24.22
CA THR A 126 4.94 11.98 24.54
C THR A 126 6.10 11.27 23.88
N TYR A 127 6.33 10.00 24.22
CA TYR A 127 7.34 9.20 23.51
C TYR A 127 7.02 8.99 22.01
N ASP A 128 5.77 9.19 21.59
CA ASP A 128 5.38 9.18 20.18
C ASP A 128 5.41 10.58 19.54
N ASN A 129 5.46 11.64 20.36
CA ASN A 129 5.44 13.04 19.95
C ASN A 129 6.54 13.82 20.68
N HIS A 130 7.79 13.56 20.30
CA HIS A 130 8.96 14.11 20.99
C HIS A 130 9.04 15.64 20.92
N PRO A 131 9.50 16.30 22.00
CA PRO A 131 9.76 17.73 22.00
C PRO A 131 11.01 18.11 21.21
N SER A 132 11.02 19.36 20.77
CA SER A 132 12.11 20.07 20.14
C SER A 132 11.97 21.57 20.42
N LEU A 133 12.98 22.34 20.07
CA LEU A 133 12.97 23.79 20.08
C LEU A 133 12.78 24.31 18.65
N ASP A 134 11.71 25.06 18.44
CA ASP A 134 11.46 25.80 17.20
C ASP A 134 11.88 27.25 17.42
N ARG A 135 12.60 27.82 16.45
CA ARG A 135 13.09 29.20 16.55
C ARG A 135 11.99 30.15 16.13
N GLN A 136 11.86 31.25 16.86
CA GLN A 136 10.98 32.35 16.50
C GLN A 136 11.62 33.15 15.36
N ASP A 137 12.91 33.43 15.46
CA ASP A 137 13.73 34.02 14.41
C ASP A 137 14.80 33.02 13.95
N ASN A 138 14.75 32.66 12.67
CA ASN A 138 15.71 31.74 12.06
C ASN A 138 17.09 32.35 11.83
N GLU A 139 17.27 33.67 11.91
CA GLU A 139 18.59 34.31 11.86
C GLU A 139 19.31 34.26 13.21
N LEU A 140 18.57 34.05 14.30
CA LEU A 140 19.11 33.97 15.65
C LEU A 140 19.40 32.53 16.09
N PRO A 141 20.37 32.30 16.99
CA PRO A 141 20.69 30.95 17.46
C PRO A 141 19.61 30.38 18.39
N HIS A 142 19.72 29.10 18.72
CA HIS A 142 18.85 28.46 19.69
C HIS A 142 19.17 28.98 21.11
N THR A 143 18.40 29.96 21.57
CA THR A 143 18.48 30.51 22.94
C THR A 143 17.16 30.30 23.67
N LYS A 144 17.14 30.52 24.99
CA LYS A 144 15.89 30.44 25.78
C LYS A 144 14.82 31.42 25.29
N ASP A 145 15.24 32.62 24.88
CA ASP A 145 14.33 33.69 24.46
C ASP A 145 13.89 33.56 23.00
N ASN A 146 14.70 32.91 22.15
CA ASN A 146 14.40 32.72 20.74
C ASN A 146 13.67 31.40 20.44
N CYS A 147 13.49 30.50 21.42
CA CYS A 147 12.94 29.17 21.16
C CYS A 147 11.63 28.88 21.88
N LEU A 148 10.67 28.32 21.14
CA LEU A 148 9.42 27.79 21.67
C LEU A 148 9.44 26.25 21.68
N PRO A 149 8.78 25.61 22.65
CA PRO A 149 8.66 24.17 22.69
C PRO A 149 7.72 23.71 21.56
N ALA A 150 8.23 22.96 20.59
CA ALA A 150 7.45 22.40 19.49
C ALA A 150 7.72 20.92 19.31
N CYS A 151 6.76 20.14 18.83
CA CYS A 151 7.06 18.74 18.52
C CYS A 151 7.91 18.66 17.25
N VAL A 152 8.74 17.61 17.15
CA VAL A 152 9.67 17.43 16.04
C VAL A 152 8.97 17.53 14.68
N SER A 153 7.78 16.96 14.54
CA SER A 153 7.04 17.02 13.27
C SER A 153 6.56 18.42 12.90
N CYS A 154 6.14 19.23 13.88
CA CYS A 154 5.70 20.60 13.63
C CYS A 154 6.88 21.52 13.32
N ASN A 155 8.01 21.33 13.97
CA ASN A 155 9.25 22.05 13.68
C ASN A 155 9.73 21.76 12.23
N ILE A 156 9.69 20.50 11.81
CA ILE A 156 9.95 20.07 10.42
C ILE A 156 8.87 20.56 9.43
N ALA A 157 7.65 20.78 9.89
CA ALA A 157 6.59 21.35 9.05
C ALA A 157 6.75 22.85 8.86
N HIS A 158 7.19 23.55 9.92
CA HIS A 158 7.42 24.99 9.95
C HIS A 158 8.62 25.37 9.08
N VAL A 159 9.85 24.98 9.43
CA VAL A 159 11.08 25.33 8.68
C VAL A 159 11.04 26.81 8.25
N ASN A 160 11.60 27.17 7.08
CA ASN A 160 11.50 28.50 6.49
C ASN A 160 10.24 28.64 5.62
N ARG A 161 9.15 27.91 5.91
CA ARG A 161 7.91 28.00 5.13
C ARG A 161 7.05 29.17 5.63
N ASP A 162 6.18 29.65 4.76
CA ASP A 162 5.12 30.58 5.12
C ASP A 162 4.27 30.02 6.29
N PRO A 163 3.97 30.82 7.34
CA PRO A 163 3.23 30.36 8.50
C PRO A 163 1.86 29.75 8.19
N LYS A 164 1.16 30.23 7.15
CA LYS A 164 -0.14 29.67 6.75
C LYS A 164 0.03 28.30 6.11
N ILE A 165 1.05 28.12 5.28
CA ILE A 165 1.39 26.81 4.69
C ILE A 165 1.78 25.81 5.79
N ALA A 166 2.62 26.25 6.74
CA ALA A 166 3.00 25.42 7.88
C ALA A 166 1.78 24.99 8.71
N SER A 167 0.89 25.95 9.03
CA SER A 167 -0.35 25.69 9.76
C SER A 167 -1.25 24.68 9.04
N LEU A 168 -1.44 24.85 7.71
CA LEU A 168 -2.20 23.91 6.88
C LEU A 168 -1.64 22.49 6.95
N HIS A 169 -0.33 22.32 6.77
CA HIS A 169 0.32 21.00 6.84
C HIS A 169 0.13 20.34 8.22
N ILE A 170 0.25 21.12 9.29
CA ILE A 170 0.07 20.63 10.67
C ILE A 170 -1.37 20.17 10.88
N LYS A 171 -2.35 20.99 10.49
CA LYS A 171 -3.78 20.68 10.65
C LYS A 171 -4.20 19.48 9.83
N ILE A 172 -3.78 19.39 8.56
CA ILE A 172 -4.02 18.21 7.70
C ILE A 172 -3.48 16.95 8.36
N ARG A 173 -2.26 17.00 8.88
CA ARG A 173 -1.65 15.86 9.59
C ARG A 173 -2.46 15.47 10.83
N GLN A 174 -2.91 16.43 11.63
CA GLN A 174 -3.72 16.16 12.82
C GLN A 174 -5.07 15.53 12.45
N TYR A 175 -5.74 16.03 11.41
CA TYR A 175 -6.95 15.43 10.86
C TYR A 175 -6.71 13.97 10.45
N ALA A 176 -5.63 13.71 9.71
CA ALA A 176 -5.27 12.36 9.30
C ALA A 176 -5.03 11.42 10.49
N ILE A 177 -4.34 11.89 11.53
CA ILE A 177 -4.09 11.13 12.76
C ILE A 177 -5.38 10.87 13.53
N LYS A 178 -6.28 11.87 13.66
CA LYS A 178 -7.58 11.75 14.35
C LYS A 178 -8.47 10.70 13.68
N ASN A 179 -8.51 10.69 12.36
CA ASN A 179 -9.36 9.81 11.57
C ASN A 179 -8.65 8.53 11.08
N ASN A 180 -7.45 8.23 11.60
CA ASN A 180 -6.67 7.04 11.24
C ASN A 180 -6.45 6.87 9.72
N LEU A 181 -6.30 7.97 8.99
CA LEU A 181 -6.13 7.95 7.55
C LEU A 181 -4.80 7.29 7.14
N PRO A 182 -4.71 6.75 5.91
CA PRO A 182 -3.46 6.26 5.36
C PRO A 182 -2.42 7.39 5.25
N MET A 183 -1.20 7.11 5.72
CA MET A 183 -0.07 8.04 5.70
C MET A 183 1.15 7.39 5.05
N THR A 184 2.16 8.18 4.68
CA THR A 184 3.44 7.65 4.20
C THR A 184 4.13 6.81 5.29
N LEU A 185 4.85 5.77 4.85
CA LEU A 185 5.58 4.89 5.75
C LEU A 185 6.91 5.54 6.16
N SER A 186 7.10 5.80 7.45
CA SER A 186 8.34 6.36 8.00
C SER A 186 9.33 5.31 8.51
N VAL A 187 8.92 4.04 8.57
CA VAL A 187 9.73 2.93 9.11
C VAL A 187 10.18 2.01 7.98
N GLU A 188 11.49 1.97 7.71
CA GLU A 188 12.08 1.19 6.61
C GLU A 188 11.70 -0.31 6.66
N ARG A 189 11.67 -0.91 7.85
CA ARG A 189 11.29 -2.32 8.01
C ARG A 189 9.84 -2.60 7.62
N ILE A 190 8.93 -1.67 7.91
CA ILE A 190 7.53 -1.75 7.47
C ILE A 190 7.48 -1.57 5.96
N TYR A 191 8.20 -0.58 5.41
CA TYR A 191 8.28 -0.37 3.97
C TYR A 191 8.74 -1.63 3.22
N LYS A 192 9.83 -2.27 3.66
CA LYS A 192 10.33 -3.51 3.06
C LYS A 192 9.31 -4.64 3.10
N LEU A 193 8.67 -4.86 4.26
CA LEU A 193 7.64 -5.87 4.43
C LEU A 193 6.45 -5.64 3.49
N ILE A 194 5.96 -4.40 3.40
CA ILE A 194 4.86 -4.03 2.52
C ILE A 194 5.29 -4.18 1.05
N ARG A 195 6.50 -3.79 0.68
CA ARG A 195 7.01 -3.91 -0.69
C ARG A 195 7.10 -5.37 -1.14
N GLU A 196 7.54 -6.27 -0.26
CA GLU A 196 7.60 -7.72 -0.51
C GLU A 196 6.21 -8.33 -0.74
N CYS A 197 5.17 -7.77 -0.11
CA CYS A 197 3.79 -8.24 -0.25
C CYS A 197 3.16 -7.93 -1.62
N ILE A 198 3.71 -6.98 -2.37
CA ILE A 198 3.14 -6.53 -3.65
C ILE A 198 3.21 -7.68 -4.67
N THR A 199 2.04 -8.25 -4.95
CA THR A 199 1.82 -9.30 -5.93
C THR A 199 0.54 -8.97 -6.70
N GLY A 200 0.61 -8.95 -8.03
CA GLY A 200 -0.51 -8.61 -8.91
C GLY A 200 -1.66 -9.62 -8.88
N GLY A 201 -2.59 -9.46 -9.82
CA GLY A 201 -3.65 -10.42 -10.09
C GLY A 201 -3.11 -11.72 -10.68
N LEU A 202 -3.83 -12.82 -10.45
CA LEU A 202 -3.47 -14.13 -10.98
C LEU A 202 -3.81 -14.18 -12.47
N ALA A 203 -2.86 -14.60 -13.30
CA ALA A 203 -3.07 -14.96 -14.70
C ALA A 203 -2.57 -16.40 -14.90
N ALA A 204 -3.48 -17.37 -14.91
CA ALA A 204 -3.15 -18.79 -14.92
C ALA A 204 -4.13 -19.59 -15.78
N VAL A 205 -3.60 -20.45 -16.64
CA VAL A 205 -4.36 -21.43 -17.43
C VAL A 205 -4.25 -22.78 -16.74
N PHE A 206 -5.39 -23.38 -16.43
CA PHE A 206 -5.48 -24.68 -15.76
C PHE A 206 -5.75 -25.80 -16.77
N HIS A 207 -6.72 -25.60 -17.67
CA HIS A 207 -7.03 -26.54 -18.76
C HIS A 207 -7.06 -25.81 -20.11
N ARG A 208 -6.27 -26.29 -21.09
CA ARG A 208 -6.05 -25.62 -22.38
C ARG A 208 -7.14 -25.90 -23.42
N GLU A 209 -7.68 -27.12 -23.44
CA GLU A 209 -8.67 -27.56 -24.42
C GLU A 209 -9.98 -27.86 -23.71
N ASN A 210 -11.05 -27.16 -24.10
CA ASN A 210 -12.38 -27.29 -23.49
C ASN A 210 -13.44 -27.14 -24.59
N ILE A 211 -13.78 -28.24 -25.25
CA ILE A 211 -14.68 -28.28 -26.41
C ILE A 211 -15.99 -28.94 -26.00
N ALA A 212 -17.11 -28.24 -26.24
CA ALA A 212 -18.44 -28.74 -25.97
C ALA A 212 -18.71 -30.07 -26.71
N GLY A 213 -19.21 -31.07 -25.99
CA GLY A 213 -19.51 -32.40 -26.51
C GLY A 213 -18.28 -33.28 -26.79
N LYS A 214 -17.06 -32.83 -26.48
CA LYS A 214 -15.83 -33.60 -26.72
C LYS A 214 -14.92 -33.72 -25.51
N THR A 215 -14.65 -32.61 -24.82
CA THR A 215 -13.76 -32.60 -23.66
C THR A 215 -14.53 -33.11 -22.44
N HIS A 216 -13.93 -34.00 -21.68
CA HIS A 216 -14.46 -34.45 -20.39
C HIS A 216 -14.04 -33.50 -19.27
N ILE A 217 -14.85 -33.43 -18.21
CA ILE A 217 -14.48 -32.69 -16.99
C ILE A 217 -13.33 -33.44 -16.32
N ASN A 218 -12.27 -32.69 -16.03
CA ASN A 218 -11.07 -33.23 -15.42
C ASN A 218 -11.11 -33.08 -13.89
N GLU A 219 -10.70 -34.14 -13.18
CA GLU A 219 -10.57 -34.19 -11.74
C GLU A 219 -9.10 -34.37 -11.33
N LEU A 220 -8.66 -33.55 -10.38
CA LEU A 220 -7.34 -33.66 -9.75
C LEU A 220 -7.48 -34.34 -8.39
N THR A 221 -6.76 -35.42 -8.18
CA THR A 221 -6.68 -36.13 -6.89
C THR A 221 -5.22 -36.32 -6.49
N TYR A 222 -4.85 -35.95 -5.28
CA TYR A 222 -3.55 -36.27 -4.70
C TYR A 222 -3.59 -37.66 -4.07
N ASP A 223 -2.66 -38.51 -4.52
CA ASP A 223 -2.40 -39.81 -3.94
C ASP A 223 -1.23 -39.71 -2.95
N GLU A 224 -1.52 -39.91 -1.68
CA GLU A 224 -0.54 -39.84 -0.60
C GLU A 224 0.53 -40.95 -0.69
N GLN A 225 0.18 -42.13 -1.24
CA GLN A 225 1.10 -43.27 -1.30
C GLN A 225 2.20 -43.03 -2.34
N SER A 226 1.83 -42.59 -3.55
CA SER A 226 2.80 -42.27 -4.60
C SER A 226 3.34 -40.84 -4.52
N ASN A 227 2.77 -39.98 -3.67
CA ASN A 227 3.07 -38.56 -3.58
C ASN A 227 2.92 -37.84 -4.93
N LYS A 228 1.83 -38.12 -5.65
CA LYS A 228 1.56 -37.58 -6.99
C LYS A 228 0.16 -37.01 -7.08
N VAL A 229 -0.01 -36.02 -7.95
CA VAL A 229 -1.32 -35.56 -8.39
C VAL A 229 -1.72 -36.38 -9.62
N ILE A 230 -2.86 -37.05 -9.52
CA ILE A 230 -3.51 -37.80 -10.58
C ILE A 230 -4.52 -36.87 -11.24
N SER A 231 -4.36 -36.68 -12.55
CA SER A 231 -5.31 -35.95 -13.40
C SER A 231 -6.08 -36.96 -14.24
N GLN A 232 -7.39 -37.03 -14.04
CA GLN A 232 -8.24 -38.00 -14.72
C GLN A 232 -9.53 -37.36 -15.22
N ASP A 233 -10.01 -37.82 -16.37
CA ASP A 233 -11.28 -37.39 -16.92
C ASP A 233 -12.41 -38.19 -16.30
N ASN A 234 -13.49 -37.51 -15.91
CA ASN A 234 -14.70 -38.15 -15.40
C ASN A 234 -15.74 -38.36 -16.52
N GLU A 235 -16.86 -38.99 -16.18
CA GLU A 235 -17.93 -39.30 -17.15
C GLU A 235 -18.66 -38.09 -17.74
N ASN A 236 -18.52 -36.91 -17.13
CA ASN A 236 -19.21 -35.70 -17.55
C ASN A 236 -18.47 -35.05 -18.72
N VAL A 237 -19.20 -34.75 -19.80
CA VAL A 237 -18.66 -34.02 -20.95
C VAL A 237 -18.98 -32.53 -20.80
N VAL A 238 -18.03 -31.67 -21.14
CA VAL A 238 -18.22 -30.22 -21.21
C VAL A 238 -19.38 -29.93 -22.14
N THR A 239 -20.37 -29.17 -21.66
CA THR A 239 -21.49 -28.69 -22.48
C THR A 239 -21.41 -27.19 -22.71
N HIS A 240 -20.86 -26.45 -21.76
CA HIS A 240 -20.79 -24.99 -21.76
C HIS A 240 -19.45 -24.52 -21.17
N VAL A 241 -18.99 -23.36 -21.65
CA VAL A 241 -17.91 -22.61 -21.03
C VAL A 241 -18.45 -21.21 -20.74
N PHE A 242 -18.36 -20.77 -19.49
CA PHE A 242 -18.77 -19.43 -19.09
C PHE A 242 -17.63 -18.73 -18.35
N ALA A 243 -17.61 -17.40 -18.44
CA ALA A 243 -16.64 -16.57 -17.75
C ALA A 243 -17.37 -15.73 -16.70
N LEU A 244 -16.82 -15.69 -15.49
CA LEU A 244 -17.27 -14.81 -14.42
C LEU A 244 -16.26 -13.67 -14.28
N ASP A 245 -16.73 -12.43 -14.39
CA ASP A 245 -15.92 -11.23 -14.22
C ASP A 245 -16.42 -10.41 -13.02
N GLY A 246 -15.49 -9.96 -12.19
CA GLY A 246 -15.79 -9.09 -11.08
C GLY A 246 -16.14 -7.69 -11.58
N ASN A 247 -17.30 -7.17 -11.18
CA ASN A 247 -17.69 -5.79 -11.46
C ASN A 247 -16.80 -4.78 -10.70
N SER A 248 -15.59 -4.56 -11.24
CA SER A 248 -14.51 -3.76 -10.64
C SER A 248 -13.98 -4.35 -9.33
N LEU A 249 -13.30 -5.50 -9.42
CA LEU A 249 -12.77 -6.24 -8.28
C LEU A 249 -11.89 -5.37 -7.34
N TYR A 250 -10.87 -4.71 -7.87
CA TYR A 250 -9.96 -3.88 -7.05
C TYR A 250 -10.73 -2.78 -6.28
N PRO A 251 -11.57 -1.95 -6.91
CA PRO A 251 -12.53 -1.04 -6.25
C PRO A 251 -13.30 -1.61 -5.08
N SER A 252 -13.96 -2.74 -5.30
CA SER A 252 -14.76 -3.41 -4.27
C SER A 252 -13.89 -3.82 -3.08
N SER A 253 -12.62 -4.15 -3.34
CA SER A 253 -11.63 -4.65 -2.36
C SER A 253 -11.13 -3.60 -1.37
N TYR A 254 -11.36 -2.30 -1.59
CA TYR A 254 -11.04 -1.24 -0.63
C TYR A 254 -12.21 -0.30 -0.31
N SER A 255 -13.40 -0.64 -0.80
CA SER A 255 -14.62 0.14 -0.56
C SER A 255 -14.98 0.25 0.93
N SER A 256 -14.60 -0.74 1.75
CA SER A 256 -15.05 -0.87 3.15
C SER A 256 -16.57 -0.90 3.34
N VAL A 257 -17.35 -1.09 2.26
CA VAL A 257 -18.80 -1.22 2.29
C VAL A 257 -19.19 -2.48 3.07
N LYS A 258 -20.27 -2.41 3.85
CA LYS A 258 -20.77 -3.58 4.58
C LYS A 258 -21.23 -4.66 3.60
N ASN A 259 -20.83 -5.91 3.85
CA ASN A 259 -21.31 -7.07 3.11
C ASN A 259 -21.41 -8.25 4.09
N GLU A 260 -22.61 -8.80 4.23
CA GLU A 260 -22.92 -9.90 5.17
C GLU A 260 -22.07 -11.15 4.92
N ASN A 261 -21.61 -11.35 3.68
CA ASN A 261 -20.71 -12.45 3.32
C ASN A 261 -19.27 -12.27 3.82
N ILE A 262 -18.95 -11.15 4.47
CA ILE A 262 -17.67 -10.96 5.18
C ILE A 262 -17.90 -11.41 6.62
N PRO A 263 -17.33 -12.54 7.08
CA PRO A 263 -17.51 -13.01 8.45
C PRO A 263 -16.67 -12.23 9.47
N TYR A 264 -15.76 -11.37 9.00
CA TYR A 264 -14.81 -10.64 9.84
C TYR A 264 -15.24 -9.19 10.09
N THR A 265 -14.73 -8.64 11.18
CA THR A 265 -14.67 -7.19 11.43
C THR A 265 -15.99 -6.45 11.17
N ASN A 266 -17.10 -7.00 11.68
CA ASN A 266 -18.45 -6.42 11.53
C ASN A 266 -18.88 -6.27 10.06
N HIS A 267 -18.74 -7.34 9.30
CA HIS A 267 -19.13 -7.42 7.90
C HIS A 267 -18.44 -6.38 7.00
N ARG A 268 -17.19 -6.01 7.33
CA ARG A 268 -16.43 -4.98 6.59
C ARG A 268 -14.98 -5.39 6.41
N ILE A 269 -14.43 -5.13 5.23
CA ILE A 269 -12.98 -5.16 4.97
C ILE A 269 -12.45 -3.74 5.11
N TYR A 270 -11.73 -3.48 6.19
CA TYR A 270 -11.14 -2.18 6.49
C TYR A 270 -9.81 -1.97 5.75
N MET A 271 -9.45 -0.71 5.55
CA MET A 271 -8.17 -0.32 4.95
C MET A 271 -7.12 0.04 6.01
N ALA A 272 -5.86 -0.17 5.66
CA ALA A 272 -4.72 0.15 6.51
C ALA A 272 -4.47 1.66 6.57
N GLY A 273 -4.59 2.22 7.77
CA GLY A 273 -4.30 3.61 8.11
C GLY A 273 -2.82 3.85 8.39
N ARG A 274 -2.53 4.62 9.45
CA ARG A 274 -1.16 4.77 9.97
C ARG A 274 -0.63 3.45 10.52
N SER A 275 0.68 3.26 10.42
CA SER A 275 1.37 2.15 11.11
C SER A 275 1.34 2.34 12.62
N ARG A 276 1.04 1.27 13.36
CA ARG A 276 1.03 1.24 14.82
C ARG A 276 2.32 0.65 15.38
N PHE A 277 2.67 -0.56 14.95
CA PHE A 277 3.90 -1.22 15.40
C PHE A 277 4.45 -2.19 14.35
N TYR A 278 5.71 -2.56 14.56
CA TYR A 278 6.40 -3.62 13.85
C TYR A 278 7.03 -4.57 14.87
N SER A 279 6.97 -5.88 14.63
CA SER A 279 7.58 -6.88 15.50
C SER A 279 8.13 -8.05 14.70
N GLU A 280 9.27 -8.58 15.14
CA GLU A 280 9.86 -9.85 14.68
C GLU A 280 9.74 -10.94 15.76
N LYS A 281 9.09 -10.64 16.90
CA LYS A 281 8.94 -11.58 18.00
C LYS A 281 7.78 -12.55 17.74
N PRO A 282 8.02 -13.88 17.63
CA PRO A 282 6.98 -14.85 17.25
C PRO A 282 5.72 -14.81 18.11
N TYR A 283 5.85 -14.68 19.44
CA TYR A 283 4.69 -14.61 20.33
C TYR A 283 3.80 -13.38 20.09
N VAL A 284 4.40 -12.23 19.72
CA VAL A 284 3.63 -11.01 19.38
C VAL A 284 2.88 -11.23 18.07
N ILE A 285 3.54 -11.85 17.09
CA ILE A 285 2.96 -12.13 15.77
C ILE A 285 1.79 -13.11 15.93
N LYS A 286 2.02 -14.23 16.62
CA LYS A 286 1.00 -15.25 16.91
C LYS A 286 -0.21 -14.63 17.62
N ASN A 287 0.00 -13.91 18.72
CA ASN A 287 -1.08 -13.27 19.47
C ASN A 287 -1.87 -12.28 18.60
N CYS A 288 -1.21 -11.49 17.75
CA CYS A 288 -1.87 -10.54 16.85
C CYS A 288 -2.76 -11.24 15.82
N ILE A 289 -2.28 -12.34 15.23
CA ILE A 289 -3.04 -13.15 14.26
C ILE A 289 -4.24 -13.82 14.93
N GLU A 290 -4.03 -14.47 16.08
CA GLU A 290 -5.06 -15.23 16.80
C GLU A 290 -6.17 -14.35 17.37
N GLN A 291 -5.85 -13.14 17.84
CA GLN A 291 -6.85 -12.22 18.36
C GLN A 291 -7.81 -11.70 17.28
N ARG A 292 -7.42 -11.71 16.00
CA ARG A 292 -8.20 -11.18 14.85
C ARG A 292 -8.72 -9.75 15.06
N LYS A 293 -8.07 -8.97 15.93
CA LYS A 293 -8.46 -7.60 16.28
C LYS A 293 -7.76 -6.56 15.43
N ASP A 294 -6.54 -6.81 14.98
CA ASP A 294 -5.73 -5.84 14.28
C ASP A 294 -5.83 -6.00 12.76
N ILE A 295 -5.58 -4.90 12.05
CA ILE A 295 -5.26 -4.94 10.62
C ILE A 295 -3.75 -5.02 10.51
N PHE A 296 -3.24 -5.99 9.76
CA PHE A 296 -1.80 -6.23 9.70
C PHE A 296 -1.37 -6.79 8.35
N VAL A 297 -0.05 -6.74 8.14
CA VAL A 297 0.67 -7.52 7.14
C VAL A 297 1.69 -8.38 7.88
N ALA A 298 1.66 -9.68 7.66
CA ALA A 298 2.50 -10.66 8.34
C ALA A 298 3.31 -11.49 7.34
N LYS A 299 4.54 -11.81 7.70
CA LYS A 299 5.44 -12.70 6.97
C LYS A 299 5.57 -14.02 7.73
N VAL A 300 5.05 -15.10 7.15
CA VAL A 300 4.89 -16.41 7.79
C VAL A 300 5.24 -17.56 6.84
N LYS A 301 5.49 -18.74 7.42
CA LYS A 301 5.47 -20.03 6.71
C LYS A 301 4.29 -20.86 7.19
N GLY A 302 3.83 -21.74 6.34
CA GLY A 302 2.80 -22.70 6.68
C GLY A 302 2.44 -23.61 5.51
N TYR A 303 1.49 -24.50 5.77
CA TYR A 303 1.00 -25.52 4.85
C TYR A 303 -0.48 -25.83 5.14
N PHE A 304 -1.19 -26.36 4.15
CA PHE A 304 -2.47 -27.04 4.37
C PHE A 304 -2.22 -28.51 4.72
N PRO A 305 -2.91 -29.10 5.72
CA PRO A 305 -2.86 -30.54 5.96
C PRO A 305 -3.24 -31.33 4.71
N LYS A 306 -2.64 -32.51 4.51
CA LYS A 306 -2.93 -33.37 3.34
C LYS A 306 -4.41 -33.70 3.16
N SER A 307 -5.17 -33.74 4.25
CA SER A 307 -6.63 -33.93 4.23
C SER A 307 -7.37 -32.85 3.42
N GLU A 308 -6.77 -31.67 3.24
CA GLU A 308 -7.32 -30.57 2.46
C GLU A 308 -6.81 -30.52 1.01
N ASP A 309 -5.79 -31.30 0.64
CA ASP A 309 -5.17 -31.21 -0.69
C ASP A 309 -6.21 -31.46 -1.78
N ASN A 310 -6.97 -32.55 -1.70
CA ASN A 310 -8.03 -32.84 -2.67
C ASN A 310 -9.12 -31.75 -2.74
N ASN A 311 -9.35 -31.05 -1.64
CA ASN A 311 -10.31 -29.94 -1.62
C ASN A 311 -9.76 -28.69 -2.32
N LEU A 312 -8.44 -28.47 -2.30
CA LEU A 312 -7.82 -27.21 -2.71
C LEU A 312 -7.03 -27.34 -4.04
N LEU A 313 -6.66 -28.55 -4.45
CA LEU A 313 -5.90 -28.84 -5.67
C LEU A 313 -6.46 -28.21 -6.95
N PRO A 314 -7.79 -28.18 -7.19
CA PRO A 314 -8.32 -27.55 -8.40
C PRO A 314 -7.99 -26.06 -8.50
N LEU A 315 -7.81 -25.39 -7.36
CA LEU A 315 -7.33 -24.01 -7.29
C LEU A 315 -6.58 -23.77 -5.97
N PRO A 316 -5.25 -23.99 -5.93
CA PRO A 316 -4.48 -23.84 -4.70
C PRO A 316 -4.54 -22.38 -4.20
N PRO A 317 -4.91 -22.12 -2.94
CA PRO A 317 -5.39 -20.80 -2.54
C PRO A 317 -4.26 -19.78 -2.26
N ILE A 318 -2.98 -20.16 -2.32
CA ILE A 318 -1.86 -19.26 -2.07
C ILE A 318 -1.34 -18.69 -3.40
N PHE A 319 -1.60 -17.42 -3.67
CA PHE A 319 -1.18 -16.74 -4.90
C PHE A 319 0.05 -15.87 -4.61
N ARG A 320 1.24 -16.43 -4.86
CA ARG A 320 2.51 -15.76 -4.57
C ARG A 320 3.52 -15.95 -5.69
N ASN A 321 4.46 -15.01 -5.74
CA ASN A 321 5.59 -15.13 -6.63
C ASN A 321 6.60 -16.11 -6.04
N ILE A 322 7.02 -17.09 -6.83
CA ILE A 322 8.17 -17.94 -6.52
C ILE A 322 9.21 -17.81 -7.63
N GLU A 323 10.46 -18.15 -7.30
CA GLU A 323 11.48 -18.37 -8.31
C GLU A 323 11.37 -19.80 -8.81
N ILE A 324 11.27 -19.95 -10.13
CA ILE A 324 11.21 -21.24 -10.81
C ILE A 324 12.47 -21.37 -11.66
N GLU A 325 13.13 -22.52 -11.55
CA GLU A 325 14.24 -22.93 -12.41
C GLU A 325 13.69 -23.79 -13.55
N ASN A 326 14.18 -23.59 -14.77
CA ASN A 326 13.77 -24.38 -15.94
C ASN A 326 14.47 -25.76 -15.96
N LYS A 327 14.41 -26.49 -14.84
CA LYS A 327 14.89 -27.86 -14.72
C LYS A 327 13.77 -28.84 -15.04
N GLU A 328 14.14 -30.01 -15.55
CA GLU A 328 13.20 -31.05 -15.97
C GLU A 328 12.25 -31.50 -14.84
N ASP A 329 12.77 -31.64 -13.63
CA ASP A 329 11.99 -32.00 -12.43
C ASP A 329 10.98 -30.93 -12.01
N VAL A 330 11.16 -29.69 -12.48
CA VAL A 330 10.31 -28.54 -12.13
C VAL A 330 9.25 -28.25 -13.20
N ILE A 331 9.64 -28.24 -14.47
CA ILE A 331 8.73 -27.90 -15.59
C ILE A 331 8.16 -29.13 -16.31
N GLY A 332 8.65 -30.32 -15.98
CA GLY A 332 8.29 -31.59 -16.60
C GLY A 332 9.05 -31.87 -17.91
N GLU A 333 9.22 -33.16 -18.19
CA GLU A 333 9.95 -33.70 -19.36
C GLU A 333 9.47 -33.08 -20.69
N TYR A 334 8.15 -32.95 -20.89
CA TYR A 334 7.60 -32.38 -22.11
C TYR A 334 8.03 -30.90 -22.31
N MET A 335 7.84 -30.05 -21.29
CA MET A 335 8.22 -28.64 -21.41
C MET A 335 9.73 -28.47 -21.52
N TYR A 336 10.49 -29.30 -20.79
CA TYR A 336 11.94 -29.32 -20.85
C TYR A 336 12.45 -29.71 -22.24
N SER A 337 11.91 -30.77 -22.84
CA SER A 337 12.28 -31.20 -24.21
C SER A 337 11.89 -30.17 -25.28
N GLN A 338 10.72 -29.52 -25.16
CA GLN A 338 10.36 -28.41 -26.05
C GLN A 338 11.33 -27.23 -25.89
N ALA A 339 11.69 -26.87 -24.66
CA ALA A 339 12.60 -25.77 -24.41
C ALA A 339 14.01 -26.06 -24.95
N GLN A 340 14.50 -27.30 -24.85
CA GLN A 340 15.73 -27.74 -25.51
C GLN A 340 15.63 -27.66 -27.04
N LYS A 341 14.55 -28.21 -27.62
CA LYS A 341 14.32 -28.24 -29.08
C LYS A 341 14.35 -26.85 -29.70
N TYR A 342 13.79 -25.85 -29.01
CA TYR A 342 13.74 -24.46 -29.49
C TYR A 342 14.85 -23.57 -28.92
N SER A 343 15.88 -24.15 -28.28
CA SER A 343 17.03 -23.43 -27.72
C SER A 343 16.63 -22.28 -26.77
N LEU A 344 15.60 -22.52 -25.93
CA LEU A 344 15.17 -21.56 -24.92
C LEU A 344 16.18 -21.49 -23.75
N PRO A 345 16.26 -20.35 -23.02
CA PRO A 345 17.16 -20.22 -21.88
C PRO A 345 16.79 -21.16 -20.71
N MET A 346 17.61 -22.20 -20.47
CA MET A 346 17.35 -23.24 -19.45
C MET A 346 17.97 -22.97 -18.07
N THR A 347 18.99 -22.12 -17.99
CA THR A 347 19.70 -21.82 -16.72
C THR A 347 19.09 -20.63 -15.97
N LYS A 348 18.08 -19.98 -16.55
CA LYS A 348 17.51 -18.76 -16.01
C LYS A 348 16.50 -19.08 -14.91
N LYS A 349 16.64 -18.38 -13.77
CA LYS A 349 15.59 -18.31 -12.75
C LYS A 349 14.58 -17.26 -13.18
N ASP A 350 13.32 -17.67 -13.29
CA ASP A 350 12.23 -16.75 -13.58
C ASP A 350 11.33 -16.61 -12.35
N ARG A 351 11.03 -15.36 -12.00
CA ARG A 351 10.02 -15.05 -10.98
C ARG A 351 8.64 -15.16 -11.61
N LYS A 352 7.81 -16.08 -11.12
CA LYS A 352 6.46 -16.34 -11.62
C LYS A 352 5.45 -16.24 -10.49
N LEU A 353 4.35 -15.54 -10.76
CA LEU A 353 3.15 -15.61 -9.92
C LEU A 353 2.44 -16.93 -10.22
N THR A 354 2.21 -17.74 -9.20
CA THR A 354 1.53 -19.03 -9.32
C THR A 354 0.62 -19.27 -8.12
N THR A 355 -0.15 -20.35 -8.19
CA THR A 355 -0.94 -20.90 -7.09
C THR A 355 -0.13 -21.98 -6.35
N LEU A 356 -0.28 -22.07 -5.02
CA LEU A 356 0.42 -23.02 -4.15
C LEU A 356 -0.51 -23.58 -3.06
N LEU A 357 -0.23 -24.82 -2.63
CA LEU A 357 -0.86 -25.49 -1.47
C LEU A 357 -0.07 -25.28 -0.18
N ASP A 358 1.15 -24.77 -0.26
CA ASP A 358 1.92 -24.40 0.91
C ASP A 358 2.80 -23.19 0.60
N THR A 359 3.57 -22.76 1.59
CA THR A 359 4.53 -21.66 1.41
C THR A 359 5.83 -22.08 0.74
N ASN A 360 5.91 -23.31 0.20
CA ASN A 360 7.06 -23.92 -0.44
C ASN A 360 8.35 -23.78 0.37
N GLY A 361 8.24 -23.95 1.70
CA GLY A 361 9.33 -23.76 2.66
C GLY A 361 9.86 -22.32 2.76
N GLN A 362 9.23 -21.34 2.11
CA GLN A 362 9.64 -19.93 2.05
C GLN A 362 8.75 -19.03 2.90
N PHE A 363 9.32 -17.97 3.46
CA PHE A 363 8.51 -16.97 4.14
C PHE A 363 7.74 -16.11 3.13
N MET A 364 6.41 -16.18 3.18
CA MET A 364 5.53 -15.40 2.33
C MET A 364 4.78 -14.34 3.15
N VAL A 365 4.48 -13.21 2.51
CA VAL A 365 3.84 -12.06 3.16
C VAL A 365 2.38 -12.03 2.80
N PHE A 366 1.48 -11.79 3.77
CA PHE A 366 0.03 -11.73 3.60
C PHE A 366 -0.57 -10.59 4.40
N ASN A 367 -1.58 -9.91 3.87
CA ASN A 367 -2.43 -9.08 4.71
C ASN A 367 -3.35 -9.93 5.60
N ASN A 368 -3.96 -9.31 6.61
CA ASN A 368 -4.76 -10.03 7.61
C ASN A 368 -5.97 -10.74 6.99
N TYR A 369 -6.69 -10.13 6.03
CA TYR A 369 -7.91 -10.71 5.47
C TYR A 369 -7.61 -11.94 4.63
N TYR A 370 -6.57 -11.87 3.79
CA TYR A 370 -6.15 -13.00 3.01
C TYR A 370 -5.61 -14.12 3.90
N LEU A 371 -4.76 -13.81 4.88
CA LEU A 371 -4.26 -14.82 5.82
C LEU A 371 -5.37 -15.46 6.65
N GLN A 372 -6.35 -14.68 7.10
CA GLN A 372 -7.51 -15.19 7.85
C GLN A 372 -8.34 -16.17 7.01
N LEU A 373 -8.57 -15.87 5.73
CA LEU A 373 -9.23 -16.81 4.82
C LEU A 373 -8.44 -18.11 4.69
N LEU A 374 -7.12 -18.03 4.51
CA LEU A 374 -6.28 -19.23 4.43
C LEU A 374 -6.39 -20.08 5.71
N ILE A 375 -6.31 -19.45 6.89
CA ILE A 375 -6.45 -20.15 8.18
C ILE A 375 -7.83 -20.81 8.29
N ASP A 376 -8.89 -20.14 7.86
CA ASP A 376 -10.25 -20.68 7.90
C ASP A 376 -10.46 -21.82 6.89
N LEU A 377 -9.64 -21.91 5.85
CA LEU A 377 -9.56 -23.04 4.92
C LEU A 377 -8.64 -24.18 5.44
N GLY A 378 -8.08 -24.06 6.66
CA GLY A 378 -7.25 -25.09 7.28
C GLY A 378 -5.73 -24.83 7.24
N PHE A 379 -5.28 -23.65 6.82
CA PHE A 379 -3.85 -23.33 6.76
C PHE A 379 -3.21 -23.29 8.16
N ILE A 380 -2.14 -24.07 8.35
CA ILE A 380 -1.37 -24.12 9.60
C ILE A 380 -0.11 -23.28 9.44
N ILE A 381 0.04 -22.26 10.30
CA ILE A 381 1.27 -21.45 10.37
C ILE A 381 2.31 -22.21 11.21
N THR A 382 3.48 -22.48 10.63
CA THR A 382 4.60 -23.14 11.30
C THR A 382 5.60 -22.15 11.86
N ASP A 383 5.84 -21.05 11.16
CA ASP A 383 6.89 -20.09 11.48
C ASP A 383 6.43 -18.63 11.30
N TYR A 384 6.89 -17.77 12.20
CA TYR A 384 6.59 -16.34 12.21
C TYR A 384 7.87 -15.53 12.03
N LYS A 385 7.93 -14.68 10.98
CA LYS A 385 9.11 -13.84 10.71
C LYS A 385 8.93 -12.41 11.17
N SER A 386 7.85 -11.76 10.76
CA SER A 386 7.60 -10.36 11.08
C SER A 386 6.13 -9.99 10.87
N ILE A 387 5.72 -8.91 11.52
CA ILE A 387 4.39 -8.32 11.36
C ILE A 387 4.47 -6.80 11.44
N ALA A 388 3.65 -6.12 10.64
CA ALA A 388 3.35 -4.71 10.79
C ALA A 388 1.84 -4.53 10.99
N ALA A 389 1.43 -3.87 12.07
CA ALA A 389 0.03 -3.58 12.35
C ALA A 389 -0.31 -2.11 12.03
N PHE A 390 -1.56 -1.87 11.65
CA PHE A 390 -2.06 -0.58 11.20
C PHE A 390 -3.36 -0.21 11.91
N GLU A 391 -3.65 1.08 11.97
CA GLU A 391 -4.98 1.54 12.35
C GLU A 391 -6.01 1.18 11.27
N LYS A 392 -7.27 1.01 11.67
CA LYS A 392 -8.36 0.72 10.74
C LYS A 392 -9.02 2.01 10.27
N ASN A 393 -9.38 2.07 8.99
CA ASN A 393 -10.23 3.15 8.46
C ASN A 393 -11.11 2.67 7.31
N THR A 394 -12.10 3.50 6.97
CA THR A 394 -13.06 3.32 5.87
C THR A 394 -13.05 4.53 4.94
N ALA A 395 -11.94 5.28 4.93
CA ALA A 395 -11.90 6.64 4.38
C ALA A 395 -12.13 6.70 2.86
N TYR A 396 -11.93 5.59 2.16
CA TYR A 396 -12.14 5.50 0.72
C TYR A 396 -13.57 5.11 0.32
N GLU A 397 -14.44 4.77 1.29
CA GLU A 397 -15.82 4.38 1.03
C GLU A 397 -16.61 5.44 0.23
N PRO A 398 -16.59 6.75 0.60
CA PRO A 398 -17.28 7.78 -0.18
C PRO A 398 -16.85 7.78 -1.64
N PHE A 399 -15.53 7.86 -1.89
CA PHE A 399 -14.97 7.88 -3.23
C PHE A 399 -15.39 6.67 -4.07
N VAL A 400 -15.28 5.45 -3.54
CA VAL A 400 -15.66 4.25 -4.30
C VAL A 400 -17.14 4.29 -4.67
N ARG A 401 -18.01 4.66 -3.72
CA ARG A 401 -19.46 4.71 -3.95
C ARG A 401 -19.83 5.76 -4.98
N THR A 402 -19.29 6.98 -4.88
CA THR A 402 -19.53 8.04 -5.88
C THR A 402 -19.11 7.57 -7.27
N MET A 403 -17.89 7.06 -7.39
CA MET A 403 -17.30 6.74 -8.68
C MET A 403 -18.00 5.53 -9.32
N MET A 404 -18.37 4.53 -8.51
CA MET A 404 -19.21 3.41 -8.96
C MET A 404 -20.57 3.87 -9.46
N ASN A 405 -21.26 4.72 -8.70
CA ASN A 405 -22.57 5.23 -9.10
C ASN A 405 -22.49 6.04 -10.38
N LEU A 406 -21.48 6.90 -10.54
CA LEU A 406 -21.25 7.62 -11.79
C LEU A 406 -20.98 6.67 -12.97
N ARG A 407 -20.27 5.55 -12.74
CA ARG A 407 -20.07 4.53 -13.76
C ARG A 407 -21.38 3.83 -14.12
N ILE A 408 -22.18 3.44 -13.11
CA ILE A 408 -23.47 2.77 -13.31
C ILE A 408 -24.42 3.69 -14.10
N GLN A 409 -24.53 4.96 -13.71
CA GLN A 409 -25.32 5.96 -14.44
C GLN A 409 -24.87 6.10 -15.90
N ALA A 410 -23.56 6.11 -16.16
CA ALA A 410 -23.04 6.16 -17.52
C ALA A 410 -23.40 4.89 -18.33
N ILE A 411 -23.34 3.71 -17.72
CA ILE A 411 -23.75 2.44 -18.34
C ILE A 411 -25.25 2.49 -18.69
N LEU A 412 -26.10 2.88 -17.74
CA LEU A 412 -27.54 2.97 -17.95
C LEU A 412 -27.92 3.99 -19.03
N ALA A 413 -27.13 5.07 -19.16
CA ALA A 413 -27.30 6.06 -20.22
C ALA A 413 -26.68 5.67 -21.58
N GLY A 414 -26.04 4.50 -21.69
CA GLY A 414 -25.32 4.10 -22.91
C GLY A 414 -24.14 5.01 -23.26
N SER A 415 -23.56 5.70 -22.28
CA SER A 415 -22.52 6.71 -22.48
C SER A 415 -21.12 6.11 -22.42
N SER A 416 -20.24 6.51 -23.36
CA SER A 416 -18.80 6.17 -23.39
C SER A 416 -17.99 6.69 -22.18
N LYS A 417 -18.64 7.44 -21.28
CA LYS A 417 -18.08 7.88 -20.00
C LYS A 417 -17.86 6.73 -19.02
N GLU A 418 -18.53 5.59 -19.20
CA GLU A 418 -18.38 4.38 -18.38
C GLU A 418 -16.94 3.85 -18.40
N LYS A 419 -16.28 3.85 -19.56
CA LYS A 419 -14.87 3.44 -19.72
C LYS A 419 -13.93 4.38 -18.99
N PHE A 420 -14.20 5.68 -19.08
CA PHE A 420 -13.43 6.69 -18.39
C PHE A 420 -13.57 6.58 -16.86
N GLN A 421 -14.78 6.35 -16.35
CA GLN A 421 -15.00 6.09 -14.93
C GLN A 421 -14.29 4.81 -14.47
N LYS A 422 -14.36 3.72 -15.25
CA LYS A 422 -13.60 2.48 -15.00
C LYS A 422 -12.09 2.77 -14.92
N LEU A 423 -11.56 3.62 -15.79
CA LEU A 423 -10.14 4.00 -15.79
C LEU A 423 -9.75 4.74 -14.52
N ILE A 424 -10.49 5.78 -14.09
CA ILE A 424 -10.16 6.52 -12.85
C ILE A 424 -10.17 5.58 -11.65
N ILE A 425 -11.22 4.76 -11.58
CA ILE A 425 -11.45 3.81 -10.49
C ILE A 425 -10.36 2.72 -10.45
N ASN A 426 -9.68 2.40 -11.55
CA ASN A 426 -8.60 1.40 -11.56
C ASN A 426 -7.20 2.03 -11.51
N ALA A 427 -7.03 3.31 -11.88
CA ALA A 427 -5.71 3.89 -12.05
C ALA A 427 -5.01 4.26 -10.73
N PHE A 428 -5.75 4.57 -9.67
CA PHE A 428 -5.15 5.16 -8.47
C PHE A 428 -4.29 4.15 -7.65
N TYR A 429 -4.66 2.86 -7.58
CA TYR A 429 -3.89 1.89 -6.75
C TYR A 429 -2.56 1.51 -7.41
N GLY A 430 -2.49 1.60 -8.74
CA GLY A 430 -1.22 1.53 -9.48
C GLY A 430 -0.27 2.66 -9.03
N TYR A 431 -0.81 3.85 -8.74
CA TYR A 431 -0.03 4.95 -8.19
C TYR A 431 0.40 4.67 -6.74
N ASP A 432 -0.47 4.11 -5.89
CA ASP A 432 -0.09 3.71 -4.51
C ASP A 432 1.11 2.76 -4.49
N THR A 433 1.18 1.83 -5.45
CA THR A 433 2.20 0.77 -5.54
C THR A 433 3.42 1.11 -6.38
N LEU A 434 3.52 2.36 -6.87
CA LEU A 434 4.61 2.85 -7.70
C LEU A 434 5.98 2.53 -7.08
N ASN A 435 6.91 1.98 -7.88
CA ASN A 435 8.29 1.79 -7.43
C ASN A 435 9.17 2.91 -7.95
N THR A 436 9.25 4.01 -7.20
CA THR A 436 10.11 5.14 -7.55
C THR A 436 11.60 4.78 -7.51
N GLU A 437 12.00 3.67 -6.89
CA GLU A 437 13.41 3.23 -6.85
C GLU A 437 13.92 2.76 -8.21
N LYS A 438 13.01 2.36 -9.10
CA LYS A 438 13.34 1.95 -10.46
C LYS A 438 13.39 3.13 -11.44
N PHE A 439 13.07 4.34 -10.99
CA PHE A 439 13.00 5.50 -11.86
C PHE A 439 14.35 6.22 -11.89
N ASN A 440 14.81 6.50 -13.10
CA ASN A 440 15.94 7.37 -13.31
C ASN A 440 15.46 8.83 -13.26
N LYS A 441 16.30 9.72 -12.71
CA LYS A 441 16.03 11.15 -12.74
C LYS A 441 16.50 11.71 -14.08
N LEU A 442 15.60 12.41 -14.79
CA LEU A 442 15.95 13.17 -15.99
C LEU A 442 16.06 14.64 -15.60
N ASN A 443 17.20 15.26 -15.88
CA ASN A 443 17.40 16.70 -15.73
C ASN A 443 17.62 17.32 -17.11
N LEU A 444 17.01 18.47 -17.36
CA LEU A 444 17.35 19.32 -18.50
C LEU A 444 18.41 20.30 -18.03
N LEU A 445 19.62 20.18 -18.57
CA LEU A 445 20.80 20.92 -18.15
C LEU A 445 21.40 21.68 -19.33
N ASP A 446 22.08 22.78 -19.05
CA ASP A 446 22.89 23.47 -20.04
C ASP A 446 24.21 22.72 -20.30
N LYS A 447 25.07 23.24 -21.17
CA LYS A 447 26.34 22.60 -21.51
C LYS A 447 27.29 22.44 -20.32
N ALA A 448 27.37 23.43 -19.43
CA ALA A 448 28.30 23.42 -18.30
C ALA A 448 27.84 22.43 -17.22
N ASP A 449 26.56 22.49 -16.85
CA ASP A 449 25.97 21.57 -15.89
C ASP A 449 25.94 20.13 -16.42
N THR A 450 25.76 19.95 -17.73
CA THR A 450 25.87 18.63 -18.37
C THR A 450 27.26 18.05 -18.23
N PHE A 451 28.32 18.85 -18.44
CA PHE A 451 29.69 18.40 -18.27
C PHE A 451 29.93 17.94 -16.82
N ILE A 452 29.48 18.70 -15.82
CA ILE A 452 29.59 18.30 -14.41
C ILE A 452 28.81 17.00 -14.15
N ALA A 453 27.57 16.91 -14.65
CA ALA A 453 26.71 15.75 -14.43
C ALA A 453 27.24 14.47 -15.08
N GLN A 454 27.95 14.56 -16.21
CA GLN A 454 28.61 13.42 -16.88
C GLN A 454 29.74 12.80 -16.06
N HIS A 455 30.40 13.58 -15.21
CA HIS A 455 31.45 13.10 -14.32
C HIS A 455 30.90 12.56 -12.99
N HIS A 456 29.59 12.68 -12.75
CA HIS A 456 28.99 12.14 -11.56
C HIS A 456 28.87 10.61 -11.65
N PRO A 457 29.28 9.82 -10.64
CA PRO A 457 29.29 8.35 -10.69
C PRO A 457 27.95 7.67 -11.00
N ASN A 458 26.84 8.40 -10.85
CA ASN A 458 25.49 7.90 -11.13
C ASN A 458 24.96 8.30 -12.50
N HIS A 459 25.77 8.92 -13.35
CA HIS A 459 25.40 9.20 -14.73
C HIS A 459 25.05 7.90 -15.46
N ILE A 460 24.00 7.95 -16.26
CA ILE A 460 23.56 6.82 -17.09
C ILE A 460 23.72 7.17 -18.57
N GLY A 461 23.27 8.37 -18.95
CA GLY A 461 23.27 8.79 -20.34
C GLY A 461 22.97 10.28 -20.49
N THR A 462 23.37 10.82 -21.63
CA THR A 462 23.10 12.21 -22.02
C THR A 462 22.56 12.22 -23.43
N ARG A 463 21.48 12.97 -23.67
CA ARG A 463 20.94 13.22 -25.00
C ARG A 463 20.90 14.71 -25.27
N ASN A 464 21.48 15.13 -26.38
CA ASN A 464 21.35 16.51 -26.84
C ASN A 464 19.91 16.77 -27.32
N ILE A 465 19.31 17.86 -26.84
CA ILE A 465 17.97 18.31 -27.22
C ILE A 465 18.06 19.56 -28.11
N SER A 466 18.94 20.50 -27.77
CA SER A 466 19.18 21.73 -28.53
C SER A 466 20.59 22.27 -28.27
N ALA A 467 20.98 23.36 -28.94
CA ALA A 467 22.34 23.92 -28.89
C ALA A 467 22.93 24.09 -27.47
N ASN A 468 22.09 24.39 -26.47
CA ASN A 468 22.51 24.52 -25.07
C ASN A 468 21.56 23.82 -24.09
N THR A 469 20.91 22.73 -24.50
CA THR A 469 20.04 21.96 -23.62
C THR A 469 20.21 20.48 -23.85
N PHE A 470 20.51 19.76 -22.77
CA PHE A 470 20.75 18.32 -22.78
C PHE A 470 19.84 17.67 -21.75
N ALA A 471 19.27 16.53 -22.12
CA ALA A 471 18.58 15.65 -21.20
C ALA A 471 19.60 14.68 -20.61
N VAL A 472 19.93 14.87 -19.33
CA VAL A 472 20.89 14.03 -18.60
C VAL A 472 20.14 13.09 -17.68
N GLN A 473 20.41 11.80 -17.82
CA GLN A 473 19.80 10.74 -17.03
C GLN A 473 20.76 10.31 -15.90
N ILE A 474 20.26 10.34 -14.67
CA ILE A 474 21.02 10.05 -13.46
C ILE A 474 20.28 9.02 -12.62
N LYS A 475 21.01 8.03 -12.08
CA LYS A 475 20.50 7.10 -11.08
C LYS A 475 20.37 7.77 -9.71
N PRO A 476 19.19 7.84 -9.08
CA PRO A 476 19.04 8.45 -7.76
C PRO A 476 19.88 7.72 -6.68
N LYS A 477 20.52 8.49 -5.76
CA LYS A 477 21.16 7.92 -4.55
C LYS A 477 20.16 7.62 -3.44
N THR A 478 19.15 8.47 -3.32
CA THR A 478 18.11 8.39 -2.31
C THR A 478 16.77 8.44 -3.02
N VAL A 479 15.85 7.59 -2.57
CA VAL A 479 14.50 7.50 -3.12
C VAL A 479 13.54 7.66 -1.95
N THR A 480 12.47 8.41 -2.18
CA THR A 480 11.43 8.61 -1.18
C THR A 480 10.12 8.02 -1.71
N CYS A 481 9.40 7.30 -0.85
CA CYS A 481 8.04 6.85 -1.11
C CYS A 481 7.06 7.89 -0.56
N PHE A 482 6.40 8.62 -1.44
CA PHE A 482 5.42 9.65 -1.08
C PHE A 482 3.98 9.14 -1.09
N THR A 483 3.77 7.85 -1.35
CA THR A 483 2.45 7.25 -1.50
C THR A 483 2.06 6.44 -0.26
N SER A 484 0.75 6.22 -0.08
CA SER A 484 0.23 5.26 0.89
C SER A 484 0.40 3.82 0.40
N LEU A 485 1.64 3.33 0.38
CA LEU A 485 1.98 2.00 -0.16
C LEU A 485 1.15 0.85 0.46
N GLN A 486 0.84 0.95 1.75
CA GLN A 486 -0.01 0.00 2.45
C GLN A 486 -1.41 -0.08 1.85
N SER A 487 -1.99 1.03 1.38
CA SER A 487 -3.31 1.02 0.72
C SER A 487 -3.28 0.15 -0.53
N GLY A 488 -2.23 0.28 -1.34
CA GLY A 488 -2.05 -0.53 -2.55
C GLY A 488 -1.91 -2.03 -2.27
N VAL A 489 -1.14 -2.41 -1.24
CA VAL A 489 -1.00 -3.82 -0.84
C VAL A 489 -2.32 -4.41 -0.36
N PHE A 490 -3.06 -3.67 0.45
CA PHE A 490 -4.37 -4.12 0.93
C PHE A 490 -5.34 -4.33 -0.23
N ILE A 491 -5.35 -3.44 -1.22
CA ILE A 491 -6.16 -3.61 -2.43
C ILE A 491 -5.83 -4.91 -3.15
N LEU A 492 -4.54 -5.16 -3.39
CA LEU A 492 -4.07 -6.32 -4.14
C LEU A 492 -4.35 -7.65 -3.43
N ASP A 493 -4.23 -7.72 -2.10
CA ASP A 493 -4.50 -8.96 -1.35
C ASP A 493 -5.98 -9.12 -1.01
N ASN A 494 -6.72 -8.04 -0.76
CA ASN A 494 -8.17 -8.11 -0.59
C ASN A 494 -8.88 -8.55 -1.88
N ALA A 495 -8.33 -8.23 -3.06
CA ALA A 495 -8.83 -8.75 -4.32
C ALA A 495 -8.71 -10.28 -4.40
N LYS A 496 -7.59 -10.84 -3.95
CA LYS A 496 -7.39 -12.30 -3.84
C LYS A 496 -8.34 -12.92 -2.83
N TYR A 497 -8.54 -12.25 -1.68
CA TYR A 497 -9.55 -12.64 -0.71
C TYR A 497 -10.93 -12.75 -1.34
N TRP A 498 -11.40 -11.73 -2.06
CA TRP A 498 -12.73 -11.76 -2.68
C TRP A 498 -12.87 -12.88 -3.70
N TYR A 499 -11.84 -13.06 -4.54
CA TYR A 499 -11.80 -14.12 -5.54
C TYR A 499 -11.89 -15.51 -4.90
N LEU A 500 -11.03 -15.79 -3.91
CA LEU A 500 -11.01 -17.08 -3.22
C LEU A 500 -12.23 -17.29 -2.33
N ASN A 501 -12.76 -16.24 -1.70
CA ASN A 501 -13.97 -16.34 -0.91
C ASN A 501 -15.17 -16.75 -1.78
N TYR A 502 -15.30 -16.17 -2.98
CA TYR A 502 -16.35 -16.60 -3.92
C TYR A 502 -16.17 -18.06 -4.35
N ILE A 503 -14.95 -18.50 -4.63
CA ILE A 503 -14.71 -19.86 -5.09
C ILE A 503 -14.89 -20.88 -3.94
N CYS A 504 -14.17 -20.71 -2.84
CA CYS A 504 -14.12 -21.68 -1.76
C CYS A 504 -15.38 -21.65 -0.88
N ASN A 505 -15.95 -20.46 -0.61
CA ASN A 505 -17.10 -20.33 0.29
C ASN A 505 -18.46 -20.26 -0.41
N PHE A 506 -18.50 -20.07 -1.73
CA PHE A 506 -19.75 -20.14 -2.50
C PHE A 506 -19.71 -21.27 -3.53
N MET A 507 -18.83 -21.22 -4.55
CA MET A 507 -18.87 -22.21 -5.63
C MET A 507 -18.66 -23.65 -5.14
N TYR A 508 -17.63 -23.90 -4.32
CA TYR A 508 -17.33 -25.25 -3.84
C TYR A 508 -18.38 -25.82 -2.87
N LYS A 509 -19.20 -24.96 -2.26
CA LYS A 509 -20.26 -25.36 -1.33
C LYS A 509 -21.61 -25.55 -2.04
N CYS A 510 -21.86 -24.77 -3.09
CA CYS A 510 -23.16 -24.72 -3.76
C CYS A 510 -23.22 -25.52 -5.07
N LEU A 511 -22.08 -25.83 -5.68
CA LEU A 511 -22.01 -26.50 -6.98
C LEU A 511 -21.38 -27.89 -6.85
N ASP A 512 -21.87 -28.83 -7.66
CA ASP A 512 -21.25 -30.16 -7.79
C ASP A 512 -19.89 -30.04 -8.48
N ARG A 513 -18.83 -30.30 -7.70
CA ARG A 513 -17.44 -30.19 -8.14
C ARG A 513 -17.04 -31.21 -9.19
N LYS A 514 -17.83 -32.26 -9.42
CA LYS A 514 -17.62 -33.20 -10.54
C LYS A 514 -18.12 -32.65 -11.87
N ARG A 515 -18.89 -31.56 -11.85
CA ARG A 515 -19.55 -30.99 -13.05
C ARG A 515 -18.87 -29.73 -13.57
N PHE A 516 -17.78 -29.30 -12.98
CA PHE A 516 -16.98 -28.19 -13.48
C PHE A 516 -15.50 -28.35 -13.15
N HIS A 517 -14.66 -27.72 -13.96
CA HIS A 517 -13.23 -27.55 -13.69
C HIS A 517 -12.82 -26.11 -14.05
N PHE A 518 -11.69 -25.63 -13.51
CA PHE A 518 -11.22 -24.29 -13.81
C PHE A 518 -10.50 -24.28 -15.15
N VAL A 519 -10.88 -23.38 -16.05
CA VAL A 519 -10.20 -23.24 -17.36
C VAL A 519 -9.06 -22.24 -17.25
N LEU A 520 -9.39 -21.03 -16.76
CA LEU A 520 -8.52 -19.87 -16.73
C LEU A 520 -8.89 -19.01 -15.52
N ALA A 521 -7.89 -18.40 -14.89
CA ALA A 521 -8.05 -17.24 -14.02
C ALA A 521 -7.24 -16.06 -14.61
N ASP A 522 -7.86 -14.88 -14.70
CA ASP A 522 -7.22 -13.62 -15.06
C ASP A 522 -7.85 -12.49 -14.22
N THR A 523 -7.05 -11.52 -13.77
CA THR A 523 -7.47 -10.45 -12.85
C THR A 523 -6.70 -9.15 -13.09
#